data_AF-A0A5B6TZJ2-F1
#
_entry.id   AF-A0A5B6TZJ2-F1
#
_cell.length_a   1.000
_cell.length_b   1.000
_cell.length_c   1.000
_cell.angle_alpha   90.00
_cell.angle_beta   90.00
_cell.angle_gamma   90.00
#
_symmetry.space_group_name_H-M   'P 1'
#
loop_
_entity.id
_entity.type
_entity.pdbx_description
1 polymer ?
#
loop_
_entity_poly.entity_id
_entity_poly.type
_entity_poly.pdbx_seq_one_letter_code
_entity_poly.pdbx_strand_id
1 'polypeptide(L)'
;MDLEQFISETLGQILSGVAKAQDTEIGENVNASFRGDPGSNLSMLPEFGFVRVDFDVAVTAESSADGKEFIRVWGTGAEGGMDSRSQAVSRVVFAVPLRLPDGDQSARLAAARSDAARAQRLRQDYKQHNKETSRWRDEATGSAGATGSQLLRNFFSRSDR
;
A
#
# COMPACT_ATOMS: atom_id res chain seq x y z
N MET A 1 -21.33 3.25 -37.51
CA MET A 1 -21.47 2.20 -36.46
C MET A 1 -22.83 2.24 -35.75
N ASP A 2 -23.27 1.12 -35.16
CA ASP A 2 -24.39 1.09 -34.20
C ASP A 2 -23.91 1.32 -32.74
N LEU A 3 -24.85 1.45 -31.80
CA LEU A 3 -24.54 1.74 -30.39
C LEU A 3 -23.77 0.60 -29.70
N GLU A 4 -24.07 -0.66 -30.02
CA GLU A 4 -23.43 -1.82 -29.40
C GLU A 4 -21.96 -1.90 -29.81
N GLN A 5 -21.69 -1.74 -31.10
CA GLN A 5 -20.35 -1.66 -31.66
C GLN A 5 -19.57 -0.48 -31.05
N PHE A 6 -20.21 0.68 -30.90
CA PHE A 6 -19.57 1.86 -30.28
C PHE A 6 -19.13 1.58 -28.85
N ILE A 7 -20.00 1.01 -28.02
CA ILE A 7 -19.69 0.69 -26.63
C ILE A 7 -18.55 -0.33 -26.57
N SER A 8 -18.64 -1.40 -27.36
CA SER A 8 -17.63 -2.47 -27.38
C SER A 8 -16.25 -1.96 -27.79
N GLU A 9 -16.16 -1.21 -28.90
CA GLU A 9 -14.90 -0.65 -29.38
C GLU A 9 -14.32 0.39 -28.42
N THR A 10 -15.16 1.27 -27.86
CA THR A 10 -14.73 2.29 -26.90
C THR A 10 -14.15 1.64 -25.64
N LEU A 11 -14.85 0.67 -25.04
CA LEU A 11 -14.35 -0.04 -23.87
C LEU A 11 -13.07 -0.82 -24.18
N GLY A 12 -13.00 -1.47 -25.35
CA GLY A 12 -11.80 -2.16 -25.81
C GLY A 12 -10.59 -1.23 -25.95
N GLN A 13 -10.77 -0.04 -26.52
CA GLN A 13 -9.72 0.96 -26.66
C GLN A 13 -9.25 1.51 -25.30
N ILE A 14 -10.18 1.81 -24.38
CA ILE A 14 -9.85 2.27 -23.02
C ILE A 14 -9.04 1.20 -22.30
N LEU A 15 -9.51 -0.05 -22.28
CA LEU A 15 -8.83 -1.16 -21.60
C LEU A 15 -7.45 -1.45 -22.23
N SER A 16 -7.35 -1.40 -23.56
CA SER A 16 -6.06 -1.55 -24.26
C SER A 16 -5.10 -0.41 -23.93
N GLY A 17 -5.58 0.83 -23.84
CA GLY A 17 -4.79 1.99 -23.44
C GLY A 17 -4.25 1.85 -22.01
N VAL A 18 -5.10 1.42 -21.06
CA VAL A 18 -4.69 1.13 -19.68
C VAL A 18 -3.65 0.01 -19.64
N ALA A 19 -3.86 -1.09 -20.37
CA ALA A 19 -2.91 -2.20 -20.43
C ALA A 19 -1.54 -1.78 -20.99
N LYS A 20 -1.52 -0.93 -22.03
CA LYS A 20 -0.27 -0.37 -22.58
C LYS A 20 0.45 0.53 -21.57
N ALA A 21 -0.29 1.33 -20.81
CA ALA A 21 0.30 2.15 -19.75
C ALA A 21 0.88 1.30 -18.60
N GLN A 22 0.28 0.13 -18.34
CA GLN A 22 0.79 -0.85 -17.39
C GLN A 22 2.06 -1.58 -17.86
N ASP A 23 2.36 -1.61 -19.16
CA ASP A 23 3.56 -2.24 -19.74
C ASP A 23 4.80 -1.31 -19.70
N THR A 24 4.84 -0.39 -18.75
CA THR A 24 5.94 0.58 -18.56
C THR A 24 6.63 0.35 -17.22
N GLU A 25 7.81 0.96 -17.02
CA GLU A 25 8.56 0.86 -15.75
C GLU A 25 7.73 1.27 -14.53
N ILE A 26 6.83 2.25 -14.69
CA ILE A 26 5.93 2.73 -13.63
C ILE A 26 4.54 2.09 -13.69
N GLY A 27 4.34 1.09 -14.55
CA GLY A 27 3.05 0.52 -14.89
C GLY A 27 2.33 -0.15 -13.72
N GLU A 28 3.07 -0.61 -12.70
CA GLU A 28 2.51 -1.12 -11.44
C GLU A 28 1.65 -0.09 -10.69
N ASN A 29 1.83 1.19 -11.01
CA ASN A 29 1.07 2.28 -10.42
C ASN A 29 -0.22 2.59 -11.20
N VAL A 30 -0.38 2.08 -12.42
CA VAL A 30 -1.55 2.32 -13.25
C VAL A 30 -2.65 1.30 -12.93
N ASN A 31 -3.83 1.80 -12.60
CA ASN A 31 -4.97 0.99 -12.16
C ASN A 31 -4.60 0.02 -11.02
N ALA A 32 -3.75 0.50 -10.09
CA ALA A 32 -3.27 -0.30 -8.97
C ALA A 32 -4.43 -0.70 -8.04
N SER A 33 -4.34 -1.91 -7.49
CA SER A 33 -5.38 -2.42 -6.58
C SER A 33 -5.45 -1.58 -5.31
N PHE A 34 -6.59 -0.93 -5.09
CA PHE A 34 -6.90 -0.16 -3.89
C PHE A 34 -7.96 -0.89 -3.06
N ARG A 35 -7.65 -1.20 -1.80
CA ARG A 35 -8.64 -1.73 -0.86
C ARG A 35 -9.27 -0.59 -0.08
N GLY A 36 -10.35 -0.01 -0.63
CA GLY A 36 -11.11 1.06 0.00
C GLY A 36 -12.02 1.77 -1.00
N ASP A 37 -12.87 2.67 -0.50
CA ASP A 37 -13.59 3.63 -1.32
C ASP A 37 -12.79 4.95 -1.32
N PRO A 38 -12.24 5.39 -2.46
CA PRO A 38 -11.60 6.69 -2.54
C PRO A 38 -12.70 7.74 -2.49
N GLY A 39 -13.15 8.11 -1.29
CA GLY A 39 -14.19 9.14 -1.07
C GLY A 39 -13.80 10.54 -1.58
N SER A 40 -12.63 10.69 -2.20
CA SER A 40 -12.08 11.89 -2.84
C SER A 40 -11.13 11.49 -3.98
N ASN A 41 -10.90 12.42 -4.91
CA ASN A 41 -9.96 12.27 -6.04
C ASN A 41 -8.51 12.06 -5.60
N LEU A 42 -8.19 12.41 -4.35
CA LEU A 42 -6.91 12.11 -3.72
C LEU A 42 -7.18 11.36 -2.41
N SER A 43 -6.63 10.15 -2.32
CA SER A 43 -6.67 9.32 -1.11
C SER A 43 -5.25 9.03 -0.66
N MET A 44 -4.85 9.59 0.48
CA MET A 44 -3.56 9.26 1.10
C MET A 44 -3.74 8.14 2.11
N LEU A 45 -3.03 7.03 1.89
CA LEU A 45 -2.77 6.04 2.93
C LEU A 45 -1.39 6.32 3.55
N PRO A 46 -1.12 5.82 4.78
CA PRO A 46 0.18 6.00 5.45
C PRO A 46 1.38 5.46 4.66
N GLU A 47 1.14 4.54 3.74
CA GLU A 47 2.17 3.90 2.94
C GLU A 47 2.23 4.41 1.50
N PHE A 48 1.08 4.75 0.90
CA PHE A 48 0.97 5.08 -0.53
C PHE A 48 -0.11 6.14 -0.76
N GLY A 49 0.08 7.00 -1.76
CA GLY A 49 -0.97 7.87 -2.26
C GLY A 49 -1.73 7.21 -3.41
N PHE A 50 -3.03 7.46 -3.53
CA PHE A 50 -3.83 7.11 -4.68
C PHE A 50 -4.53 8.35 -5.22
N VAL A 51 -4.54 8.51 -6.54
CA VAL A 51 -5.22 9.58 -7.25
C VAL A 51 -6.17 8.97 -8.27
N ARG A 52 -7.39 9.48 -8.35
CA ARG A 52 -8.31 9.17 -9.43
C ARG A 52 -8.12 10.21 -10.54
N VAL A 53 -7.73 9.78 -11.73
CA VAL A 53 -7.64 10.65 -12.91
C VAL A 53 -8.89 10.49 -13.74
N ASP A 54 -9.67 11.57 -13.84
CA ASP A 54 -10.86 11.63 -14.69
C ASP A 54 -10.49 12.09 -16.11
N PHE A 55 -10.96 11.35 -17.11
CA PHE A 55 -10.83 11.65 -18.53
C PHE A 55 -12.20 12.04 -19.08
N ASP A 56 -12.29 13.21 -19.72
CA ASP A 56 -13.46 13.67 -20.51
C ASP A 56 -13.03 13.72 -21.98
N VAL A 57 -13.42 12.71 -22.76
CA VAL A 57 -12.98 12.53 -24.14
C VAL A 57 -14.15 12.78 -25.08
N ALA A 58 -13.96 13.71 -26.03
CA ALA A 58 -14.86 13.90 -27.15
C ALA A 58 -14.48 12.93 -28.29
N VAL A 59 -15.46 12.14 -28.72
CA VAL A 59 -15.34 11.18 -29.82
C VAL A 59 -16.17 11.67 -30.99
N THR A 60 -15.50 11.93 -32.11
CA THR A 60 -16.12 12.33 -33.36
C THR A 60 -16.09 11.17 -34.34
N ALA A 61 -17.26 10.75 -34.83
CA ALA A 61 -17.35 9.81 -35.94
C ALA A 61 -17.31 10.59 -37.26
N GLU A 62 -16.23 10.44 -38.03
CA GLU A 62 -16.18 10.92 -39.41
C GLU A 62 -16.44 9.76 -40.37
N SER A 63 -17.63 9.73 -40.97
CA SER A 63 -17.91 8.80 -42.06
C SER A 63 -17.24 9.32 -43.33
N SER A 64 -16.17 8.65 -43.74
CA SER A 64 -15.51 8.89 -45.03
C SER A 64 -16.17 7.99 -46.08
N ALA A 65 -16.52 8.53 -47.26
CA ALA A 65 -17.23 7.83 -48.33
C ALA A 65 -16.53 6.57 -48.88
N ASP A 66 -15.27 6.32 -48.50
CA ASP A 66 -14.45 5.18 -48.94
C ASP A 66 -14.46 3.96 -48.00
N GLY A 67 -15.42 3.85 -47.08
CA GLY A 67 -15.70 2.60 -46.36
C GLY A 67 -14.68 2.18 -45.30
N LYS A 68 -13.74 3.07 -44.90
CA LYS A 68 -12.88 2.90 -43.72
C LYS A 68 -13.22 3.96 -42.68
N GLU A 69 -14.03 3.61 -41.68
CA GLU A 69 -14.25 4.43 -40.49
C GLU A 69 -12.97 4.38 -39.62
N PHE A 70 -12.35 5.53 -39.39
CA PHE A 70 -11.26 5.70 -38.41
C PHE A 70 -11.73 6.65 -37.31
N ILE A 71 -11.69 6.21 -36.05
CA ILE A 71 -11.98 7.07 -34.90
C ILE A 71 -10.75 7.97 -34.68
N ARG A 72 -10.91 9.29 -34.86
CA ARG A 72 -9.89 10.29 -34.53
C ARG A 72 -10.23 10.93 -33.18
N VAL A 73 -9.33 10.79 -32.21
CA VAL A 73 -9.42 11.45 -30.91
C VAL A 73 -8.70 12.79 -31.00
N TRP A 74 -9.45 13.89 -30.96
CA TRP A 74 -8.89 15.24 -30.94
C TRP A 74 -8.61 15.64 -29.48
N GLY A 75 -7.32 15.69 -29.12
CA GLY A 75 -6.88 16.33 -27.88
C GLY A 75 -7.04 17.85 -28.01
N THR A 76 -7.39 18.52 -26.91
CA THR A 76 -7.46 19.99 -26.81
C THR A 76 -6.08 20.60 -27.14
N GLY A 77 -5.90 21.03 -28.39
CA GLY A 77 -4.66 21.67 -28.85
C GLY A 77 -4.45 21.82 -30.38
N ALA A 78 -5.37 21.37 -31.24
CA ALA A 78 -5.17 21.48 -32.69
C ALA A 78 -6.07 22.56 -33.32
N GLU A 79 -5.44 23.63 -33.81
CA GLU A 79 -6.01 24.64 -34.69
C GLU A 79 -6.41 24.06 -36.05
N GLY A 80 -7.62 24.41 -36.51
CA GLY A 80 -7.87 24.75 -37.92
C GLY A 80 -8.32 23.64 -38.87
N GLY A 81 -9.57 23.71 -39.33
CA GLY A 81 -10.03 23.00 -40.52
C GLY A 81 -11.54 22.81 -40.58
N MET A 82 -12.26 23.86 -40.98
CA MET A 82 -13.71 23.90 -41.09
C MET A 82 -14.18 23.17 -42.35
N ASP A 83 -14.59 21.91 -42.21
CA ASP A 83 -15.38 21.18 -43.20
C ASP A 83 -16.69 20.79 -42.54
N SER A 84 -17.80 21.38 -42.98
CA SER A 84 -19.14 21.19 -42.39
C SER A 84 -19.70 19.81 -42.76
N ARG A 85 -19.13 18.75 -42.20
CA ARG A 85 -19.78 17.44 -42.11
C ARG A 85 -20.56 17.41 -40.79
N SER A 86 -21.76 16.84 -40.82
CA SER A 86 -22.59 16.60 -39.62
C SER A 86 -21.83 15.71 -38.64
N GLN A 87 -20.95 16.28 -37.81
CA GLN A 87 -20.21 15.57 -36.79
C GLN A 87 -21.14 15.30 -35.60
N ALA A 88 -21.54 14.05 -35.44
CA ALA A 88 -22.09 13.60 -34.16
C ALA A 88 -20.93 13.50 -33.18
N VAL A 89 -20.92 14.39 -32.18
CA VAL A 89 -19.94 14.40 -31.10
C VAL A 89 -20.50 13.58 -29.94
N SER A 90 -19.92 12.40 -29.69
CA SER A 90 -20.19 11.59 -28.50
C SER A 90 -19.17 11.93 -27.41
N ARG A 91 -19.57 12.02 -26.15
CA ARG A 91 -18.65 12.26 -25.02
C ARG A 91 -18.53 11.02 -24.14
N VAL A 92 -17.31 10.64 -23.79
CA VAL A 92 -17.01 9.50 -22.93
C VAL A 92 -16.26 10.01 -21.71
N VAL A 93 -16.84 9.79 -20.53
CA VAL A 93 -16.23 10.15 -19.24
C VAL A 93 -15.88 8.88 -18.49
N PHE A 94 -14.62 8.70 -18.14
CA PHE A 94 -14.15 7.55 -17.36
C PHE A 94 -13.01 7.95 -16.44
N ALA A 95 -12.67 7.09 -15.49
CA ALA A 95 -11.63 7.35 -14.53
C ALA A 95 -10.63 6.19 -14.43
N VAL A 96 -9.35 6.52 -14.25
CA VAL A 96 -8.30 5.54 -14.00
C VAL A 96 -7.64 5.86 -12.65
N PRO A 97 -7.67 4.94 -11.68
CA PRO A 97 -6.95 5.11 -10.43
C PRO A 97 -5.45 4.94 -10.66
N LEU A 98 -4.65 5.81 -10.05
CA LEU A 98 -3.20 5.79 -10.09
C LEU A 98 -2.64 5.74 -8.67
N ARG A 99 -1.66 4.87 -8.42
CA ARG A 99 -0.83 4.92 -7.22
C ARG A 99 0.25 5.97 -7.43
N LEU A 100 0.50 6.81 -6.43
CA LEU A 100 1.61 7.73 -6.42
C LEU A 100 2.88 6.99 -5.99
N PRO A 101 4.03 7.27 -6.63
CA PRO A 101 5.31 6.77 -6.15
C PRO A 101 5.53 7.17 -4.69
N ASP A 102 6.22 6.32 -3.94
CA ASP A 102 6.39 6.45 -2.49
C ASP A 102 7.16 7.72 -2.08
N GLY A 103 7.77 8.45 -3.02
CA GLY A 103 8.48 9.70 -2.75
C GLY A 103 9.71 9.49 -1.86
N ASP A 104 10.17 10.54 -1.18
CA ASP A 104 11.29 10.45 -0.25
C ASP A 104 10.88 9.74 1.06
N GLN A 105 11.36 8.51 1.22
CA GLN A 105 11.10 7.66 2.38
C GLN A 105 12.14 7.82 3.50
N SER A 106 13.11 8.73 3.35
CA SER A 106 14.25 8.88 4.27
C SER A 106 13.81 9.12 5.72
N ALA A 107 12.88 10.05 5.93
CA ALA A 107 12.35 10.39 7.26
C ALA A 107 11.60 9.21 7.90
N ARG A 108 10.79 8.48 7.12
CA ARG A 108 10.04 7.33 7.60
C ARG A 108 10.95 6.19 8.00
N LEU A 109 11.96 5.89 7.19
CA LEU A 109 12.97 4.87 7.47
C LEU A 109 13.80 5.23 8.71
N ALA A 110 14.14 6.51 8.90
CA ALA A 110 14.84 6.98 10.09
C ALA A 110 14.00 6.76 11.36
N ALA A 111 12.70 7.11 11.33
CA ALA A 111 11.77 6.87 12.42
C ALA A 111 11.66 5.37 12.75
N ALA A 112 11.41 4.53 11.74
CA ALA A 112 11.28 3.08 11.93
C ALA A 112 12.55 2.44 12.55
N ARG A 113 13.74 2.91 12.16
CA ARG A 113 15.00 2.45 12.77
C ARG A 113 15.11 2.86 14.23
N SER A 114 14.69 4.08 14.59
CA SER A 114 14.69 4.55 15.98
C SER A 114 13.73 3.75 16.86
N ASP A 115 12.55 3.42 16.36
CA ASP A 115 11.55 2.61 17.06
C ASP A 115 12.03 1.17 17.26
N ALA A 116 12.64 0.57 16.22
CA ALA A 116 13.24 -0.75 16.31
C ALA A 116 14.37 -0.78 17.36
N ALA A 117 15.23 0.24 17.39
CA ALA A 117 16.29 0.36 18.39
C ALA A 117 15.73 0.50 19.81
N ARG A 118 14.67 1.29 20.00
CA ARG A 118 13.98 1.44 21.29
C ARG A 118 13.36 0.10 21.74
N ALA A 119 12.70 -0.61 20.84
CA ALA A 119 12.11 -1.92 21.14
C ALA A 119 13.16 -2.97 21.49
N GLN A 120 14.32 -2.94 20.83
CA GLN A 120 15.44 -3.83 21.16
C GLN A 120 16.00 -3.55 22.56
N ARG A 121 16.18 -2.28 22.93
CA ARG A 121 16.63 -1.89 24.28
C ARG A 121 15.68 -2.40 25.36
N LEU A 122 14.37 -2.13 25.20
CA LEU A 122 13.36 -2.62 26.15
C LEU A 122 13.37 -4.15 26.30
N ARG A 123 13.58 -4.89 25.20
CA ARG A 123 13.70 -6.36 25.24
C ARG A 123 14.97 -6.81 25.97
N GLN A 124 16.08 -6.09 25.84
CA GLN A 124 17.31 -6.40 26.56
C GLN A 124 17.17 -6.11 28.04
N ASP A 125 16.62 -4.95 28.39
CA ASP A 125 16.36 -4.54 29.79
C ASP A 125 15.46 -5.56 30.48
N TYR A 126 14.37 -5.98 29.82
CA TYR A 126 13.48 -7.02 30.35
C TYR A 126 14.20 -8.34 30.59
N LYS A 127 15.06 -8.77 29.65
CA LYS A 127 15.85 -10.01 29.80
C LYS A 127 16.85 -9.90 30.96
N GLN A 128 17.47 -8.75 31.16
CA GLN A 128 18.40 -8.53 32.28
C GLN A 128 17.66 -8.56 33.61
N HIS A 129 16.58 -7.79 33.74
CA HIS A 129 15.75 -7.77 34.94
C HIS A 129 15.22 -9.18 35.30
N ASN A 130 14.80 -9.96 34.30
CA ASN A 130 14.32 -11.32 34.55
C ASN A 130 15.44 -12.29 34.99
N LYS A 131 16.68 -12.09 34.50
CA LYS A 131 17.85 -12.84 34.97
C LYS A 131 18.22 -12.47 36.40
N GLU A 132 18.24 -11.19 36.73
CA GLU A 132 18.53 -10.71 38.08
C GLU A 132 17.51 -11.22 39.10
N THR A 133 16.22 -11.11 38.78
CA THR A 133 15.16 -11.64 39.64
C THR A 133 15.24 -13.16 39.83
N SER A 134 15.63 -13.91 38.81
CA SER A 134 15.87 -15.36 38.92
C SER A 134 17.07 -15.66 39.83
N ARG A 135 18.18 -14.91 39.69
CA ARG A 135 19.36 -15.04 40.55
C ARG A 135 19.03 -14.77 42.02
N TRP A 136 18.28 -13.71 42.33
CA TRP A 136 17.84 -13.42 43.69
C TRP A 136 16.98 -14.55 44.28
N ARG A 137 16.13 -15.19 43.47
CA ARG A 137 15.31 -16.33 43.89
C ARG A 137 16.16 -17.56 44.22
N ASP A 138 17.19 -17.83 43.41
CA ASP A 138 18.11 -18.94 43.63
C ASP A 138 19.00 -18.71 44.86
N GLU A 139 19.50 -17.48 45.07
CA GLU A 139 20.28 -17.10 46.24
C GLU A 139 19.45 -17.21 47.54
N ALA A 140 18.18 -16.78 47.52
CA ALA A 140 17.28 -16.87 48.67
C ALA A 140 16.96 -18.34 49.06
N THR A 141 16.80 -19.23 48.07
CA THR A 141 16.51 -20.65 48.31
C THR A 141 17.76 -21.44 48.71
N GLY A 142 18.94 -21.10 48.18
CA GLY A 142 20.22 -21.66 48.60
C GLY A 142 20.62 -21.27 50.03
N SER A 143 20.31 -20.04 50.46
CA SER A 143 20.47 -19.58 51.84
C SER A 143 19.57 -20.34 52.82
N ALA A 144 18.29 -20.54 52.48
CA ALA A 144 17.35 -21.27 53.33
C ALA A 144 17.72 -22.76 53.50
N GLY A 145 18.30 -23.39 52.47
CA GLY A 145 18.76 -24.79 52.52
C GLY A 145 19.98 -25.01 53.42
N ALA A 146 20.88 -24.03 53.52
CA ALA A 146 22.09 -24.13 54.34
C ALA A 146 21.82 -23.92 55.85
N THR A 147 20.87 -23.04 56.22
CA THR A 147 20.57 -22.75 57.63
C THR A 147 19.57 -23.74 58.25
N GLY A 148 18.63 -24.29 57.46
CA GLY A 148 17.66 -25.28 57.93
C GLY A 148 18.26 -26.67 58.23
N SER A 149 19.30 -27.09 57.47
CA SER A 149 19.93 -28.41 57.63
C SER A 149 20.91 -28.50 58.82
N GLN A 150 21.44 -27.36 59.30
CA GLN A 150 22.33 -27.34 60.47
C GLN A 150 21.57 -27.27 61.80
N LEU A 151 20.40 -26.63 61.84
CA LEU A 151 19.59 -26.55 63.07
C LEU A 151 18.89 -27.87 63.42
N LEU A 152 18.51 -28.67 62.42
CA LEU A 152 17.89 -29.99 62.66
C LEU A 152 18.90 -31.08 63.07
N ARG A 153 20.18 -30.95 62.72
CA ARG A 153 21.23 -31.90 63.15
C ARG A 153 21.66 -31.72 64.61
N ASN A 154 21.62 -30.51 65.14
CA ASN A 154 21.96 -30.27 66.55
C ASN A 154 20.84 -30.64 67.53
N PHE A 155 19.60 -30.75 67.07
CA PHE A 155 18.47 -31.15 67.93
C PHE A 155 18.39 -32.66 68.18
N PHE A 156 18.83 -33.49 67.22
CA PHE A 156 18.79 -34.96 67.36
C PHE A 156 20.00 -35.59 68.06
N SER A 157 21.07 -34.82 68.36
CA SER A 157 22.26 -35.34 69.04
C SER A 157 22.22 -35.22 70.58
N ARG A 158 21.12 -34.72 71.16
CA ARG A 158 21.01 -34.47 72.61
C ARG A 158 20.03 -35.39 73.37
N SER A 159 19.41 -36.39 72.73
CA SER A 159 18.45 -37.28 73.41
C SER A 159 18.98 -38.66 73.82
N ASP A 160 20.29 -38.91 73.73
CA ASP A 160 20.91 -40.18 74.16
C ASP A 160 21.96 -39.95 75.27
N ARG A 161 21.54 -39.34 76.39
CA ARG A 161 22.24 -39.43 77.67
C ARG A 161 21.27 -39.55 78.81
#